data_AF-A0A6D0FC44-F1
#
_entry.id   AF-A0A6D0FC44-F1
#
_cell.length_a   1.000
_cell.length_b   1.000
_cell.length_c   1.000
_cell.angle_alpha   90.00
_cell.angle_beta   90.00
_cell.angle_gamma   90.00
#
_symmetry.space_group_name_H-M   'P 1'
#
loop_
_entity.id
_entity.type
_entity.pdbx_description
1 polymer ?
#
loop_
_entity_poly.entity_id
_entity_poly.type
_entity_poly.pdbx_seq_one_letter_code
_entity_poly.pdbx_strand_id
1 'polypeptide(L)'
;IADTLGPGGIMRALRTIPHLWQICEDMTEVCPDATMLNYVNPMAMNTWAMYARYPHIKQVGLCHSVQGTAEELARDLNIDPATLRYRCAGINHMAFYLELERKTADGSYVNLYPELLAAYEAGQAPKPNIHGNTRCQNIVRYEMFKKLGYFVTESSEHFAEYTPWFIKPGREDLIERYKVPLDEYPKRCVEQLANWHKELEEYKN
;
A
#
# COMPACT_ATOMS: atom_id res chain seq x y z
N ILE A 1 -1.94 -6.95 8.20
CA ILE A 1 -2.41 -7.47 6.90
C ILE A 1 -1.77 -8.82 6.56
N ALA A 2 -0.45 -8.95 6.69
CA ALA A 2 0.31 -10.18 6.51
C ALA A 2 0.21 -10.80 5.11
N ASP A 3 0.03 -9.96 4.09
CA ASP A 3 0.04 -10.38 2.68
C ASP A 3 1.37 -10.10 1.98
N THR A 4 2.28 -9.39 2.65
CA THR A 4 3.52 -8.87 2.05
C THR A 4 4.77 -9.43 2.71
N LEU A 5 4.88 -9.34 4.04
CA LEU A 5 6.02 -9.85 4.79
C LEU A 5 5.59 -10.60 6.06
N GLY A 6 6.57 -10.90 6.93
CA GLY A 6 6.36 -11.68 8.14
C GLY A 6 5.97 -13.13 7.82
N PRO A 7 5.60 -13.92 8.85
CA PRO A 7 5.22 -15.32 8.64
C PRO A 7 4.07 -15.49 7.65
N GLY A 8 3.04 -14.64 7.73
CA GLY A 8 1.90 -14.69 6.80
C GLY A 8 2.31 -14.40 5.35
N GLY A 9 3.12 -13.36 5.12
CA GLY A 9 3.60 -13.01 3.78
C GLY A 9 4.49 -14.09 3.18
N ILE A 10 5.39 -14.70 3.98
CA ILE A 10 6.25 -15.80 3.53
C ILE A 10 5.41 -17.03 3.16
N MET A 11 4.49 -17.45 4.02
CA MET A 11 3.63 -18.60 3.75
C MET A 11 2.72 -18.35 2.53
N ARG A 12 2.26 -17.11 2.35
CA ARG A 12 1.52 -16.69 1.16
C ARG A 12 2.39 -16.80 -0.10
N ALA A 13 3.63 -16.31 -0.07
CA ALA A 13 4.57 -16.44 -1.18
C ALA A 13 4.77 -17.92 -1.58
N LEU A 14 5.08 -18.78 -0.61
CA LEU A 14 5.31 -20.21 -0.85
C LEU A 14 4.12 -20.90 -1.49
N ARG A 15 2.89 -20.48 -1.16
CA ARG A 15 1.67 -21.00 -1.79
C ARG A 15 1.43 -20.42 -3.18
N THR A 16 1.72 -19.13 -3.38
CA THR A 16 1.37 -18.41 -4.62
C THR A 16 2.39 -18.60 -5.75
N ILE A 17 3.69 -18.65 -5.43
CA ILE A 17 4.77 -18.73 -6.43
C ILE A 17 4.61 -19.93 -7.38
N PRO A 18 4.29 -21.16 -6.91
CA PRO A 18 4.12 -22.30 -7.82
C PRO A 18 3.00 -22.10 -8.86
N HIS A 19 1.93 -21.37 -8.51
CA HIS A 19 0.85 -21.06 -9.45
C HIS A 19 1.27 -20.00 -10.47
N LEU A 20 2.00 -18.97 -10.04
CA LEU A 20 2.54 -17.97 -10.96
C LEU A 20 3.53 -18.58 -11.95
N TRP A 21 4.32 -19.56 -11.51
CA TRP A 21 5.20 -20.31 -12.41
C TRP A 21 4.43 -21.09 -13.48
N GLN A 22 3.30 -21.72 -13.14
CA GLN A 22 2.45 -22.38 -14.14
C GLN A 22 1.95 -21.39 -15.20
N ILE A 23 1.54 -20.19 -14.78
CA ILE A 23 1.17 -19.11 -15.71
C ILE A 23 2.35 -18.72 -16.60
N CYS A 24 3.57 -18.62 -16.05
CA CYS A 24 4.76 -18.34 -16.86
C CYS A 24 5.11 -19.44 -17.86
N GLU A 25 4.89 -20.72 -17.52
CA GLU A 25 5.02 -21.83 -18.47
C GLU A 25 4.01 -21.67 -19.62
N ASP A 26 2.73 -21.45 -19.29
CA ASP A 26 1.69 -21.24 -20.29
C ASP A 26 2.03 -20.04 -21.19
N MET A 27 2.44 -18.91 -20.61
CA MET A 27 2.85 -17.73 -21.36
C MET A 27 4.03 -18.01 -22.29
N THR A 28 4.99 -18.84 -21.86
CA THR A 28 6.14 -19.20 -22.68
C THR A 28 5.72 -19.95 -23.96
N GLU A 29 4.71 -20.82 -23.85
CA GLU A 29 4.18 -21.58 -24.98
C GLU A 29 3.26 -20.74 -25.89
N VAL A 30 2.32 -20.01 -25.28
CA VAL A 30 1.19 -19.44 -26.03
C VAL A 30 1.34 -17.96 -26.36
N CYS A 31 2.09 -17.20 -25.56
CA CYS A 31 2.22 -15.75 -25.73
C CYS A 31 3.56 -15.19 -25.21
N PRO A 32 4.71 -15.70 -25.70
CA PRO A 32 6.03 -15.40 -25.12
C PRO A 32 6.42 -13.91 -25.15
N ASP A 33 5.81 -13.13 -26.04
CA ASP A 33 6.07 -11.70 -26.18
C ASP A 33 5.18 -10.79 -25.33
N ALA A 34 4.12 -11.34 -24.71
CA ALA A 34 3.17 -10.61 -23.89
C ALA A 34 3.83 -10.10 -22.59
N THR A 35 3.24 -9.06 -21.99
CA THR A 35 3.67 -8.53 -20.70
C THR A 35 2.76 -9.01 -19.58
N MET A 36 3.33 -9.72 -18.60
CA MET A 36 2.65 -10.13 -17.38
C MET A 36 2.45 -8.92 -16.46
N LEU A 37 1.20 -8.55 -16.19
CA LEU A 37 0.84 -7.52 -15.23
C LEU A 37 0.42 -8.18 -13.92
N ASN A 38 1.32 -8.20 -12.93
CA ASN A 38 1.07 -8.84 -11.65
C ASN A 38 0.49 -7.82 -10.65
N TYR A 39 -0.71 -8.10 -10.13
CA TYR A 39 -1.33 -7.39 -9.00
C TYR A 39 -1.29 -8.22 -7.70
N VAL A 40 -0.75 -9.45 -7.74
CA VAL A 40 -0.86 -10.41 -6.64
C VAL A 40 0.26 -10.22 -5.62
N ASN A 41 -0.14 -10.05 -4.37
CA ASN A 41 0.76 -10.04 -3.21
C ASN A 41 1.17 -11.47 -2.77
N PRO A 42 2.40 -11.64 -2.25
CA PRO A 42 3.41 -10.61 -1.97
C PRO A 42 4.20 -10.20 -3.22
N MET A 43 3.97 -8.98 -3.71
CA MET A 43 4.41 -8.53 -5.03
C MET A 43 5.91 -8.72 -5.27
N ALA A 44 6.74 -8.25 -4.34
CA ALA A 44 8.19 -8.29 -4.49
C ALA A 44 8.72 -9.72 -4.58
N MET A 45 8.25 -10.62 -3.71
CA MET A 45 8.64 -12.03 -3.74
C MET A 45 8.12 -12.74 -5.00
N ASN A 46 6.87 -12.47 -5.39
CA ASN A 46 6.24 -13.06 -6.58
C ASN A 46 6.97 -12.65 -7.87
N THR A 47 7.15 -11.35 -8.08
CA THR A 47 7.85 -10.81 -9.26
C THR A 47 9.31 -11.27 -9.31
N TRP A 48 10.01 -11.32 -8.17
CA TRP A 48 11.36 -11.85 -8.13
C TRP A 48 11.39 -13.35 -8.48
N ALA A 49 10.52 -14.17 -7.89
CA ALA A 49 10.49 -15.60 -8.17
C ALA A 49 10.14 -15.92 -9.64
N MET A 50 9.25 -15.14 -10.26
CA MET A 50 8.97 -15.24 -11.70
C MET A 50 10.21 -14.85 -12.51
N TYR A 51 10.86 -13.73 -12.19
CA TYR A 51 12.05 -13.27 -12.93
C TYR A 51 13.21 -14.25 -12.83
N ALA A 52 13.47 -14.80 -11.64
CA ALA A 52 14.57 -15.71 -11.41
C ALA A 52 14.45 -17.01 -12.20
N ARG A 53 13.22 -17.49 -12.44
CA ARG A 53 12.96 -18.75 -13.15
C ARG A 53 12.64 -18.57 -14.63
N TYR A 54 11.96 -17.48 -14.99
CA TYR A 54 11.51 -17.17 -16.36
C TYR A 54 11.99 -15.77 -16.78
N PRO A 55 13.31 -15.56 -16.93
CA PRO A 55 13.88 -14.23 -17.20
C PRO A 55 13.48 -13.66 -18.57
N HIS A 56 12.98 -14.50 -19.50
CA HIS A 56 12.47 -14.08 -20.81
C HIS A 56 11.05 -13.50 -20.75
N ILE A 57 10.28 -13.76 -19.69
CA ILE A 57 8.93 -13.20 -19.53
C ILE A 57 9.04 -11.73 -19.16
N LYS A 58 8.49 -10.86 -20.02
CA LYS A 58 8.31 -9.43 -19.72
C LYS A 58 7.26 -9.32 -18.62
N GLN A 59 7.58 -8.66 -17.51
CA GLN A 59 6.67 -8.55 -16.38
C GLN A 59 6.78 -7.21 -15.66
N VAL A 60 5.66 -6.76 -15.09
CA VAL A 60 5.57 -5.56 -14.24
C VAL A 60 4.68 -5.88 -13.05
N GLY A 61 5.16 -5.57 -11.85
CA GLY A 61 4.35 -5.58 -10.63
C GLY A 61 3.64 -4.24 -10.45
N LEU A 62 2.32 -4.26 -10.23
CA LEU A 62 1.49 -3.07 -10.15
C LEU A 62 0.80 -2.98 -8.78
N CYS A 63 0.96 -1.84 -8.11
CA CYS A 63 0.31 -1.54 -6.83
C CYS A 63 -0.23 -0.11 -6.88
N HIS A 64 -1.31 0.15 -6.14
CA HIS A 64 -2.00 1.45 -6.14
C HIS A 64 -1.53 2.41 -5.03
N SER A 65 -0.60 1.94 -4.18
CA SER A 65 -0.06 2.60 -3.02
C SER A 65 0.38 4.06 -3.26
N VAL A 66 1.13 4.30 -4.34
CA VAL A 66 1.74 5.61 -4.63
C VAL A 66 0.69 6.66 -5.02
N GLN A 67 -0.23 6.33 -5.92
CA GLN A 67 -1.26 7.28 -6.35
C GLN A 67 -2.30 7.51 -5.25
N GLY A 68 -2.74 6.44 -4.56
CA GLY A 68 -3.72 6.56 -3.48
C GLY A 68 -3.19 7.43 -2.34
N THR A 69 -1.92 7.30 -2.01
CA THR A 69 -1.31 8.16 -1.00
C THR A 69 -1.13 9.60 -1.44
N ALA A 70 -0.79 9.84 -2.70
CA ALA A 70 -0.72 11.22 -3.19
C ALA A 70 -2.09 11.91 -3.07
N GLU A 71 -3.17 11.19 -3.36
CA GLU A 71 -4.55 11.66 -3.16
C GLU A 71 -4.87 11.90 -1.67
N GLU A 72 -4.49 10.99 -0.77
CA GLU A 72 -4.66 11.17 0.68
C GLU A 72 -3.92 12.42 1.18
N LEU A 73 -2.65 12.61 0.80
CA LEU A 73 -1.83 13.74 1.22
C LEU A 73 -2.33 15.07 0.65
N ALA A 74 -2.79 15.07 -0.60
CA ALA A 74 -3.46 16.22 -1.20
C ALA A 74 -4.71 16.61 -0.39
N ARG A 75 -5.52 15.61 -0.04
CA ARG A 75 -6.71 15.80 0.78
C ARG A 75 -6.35 16.32 2.16
N ASP A 76 -5.33 15.80 2.81
CA ASP A 76 -4.90 16.25 4.14
C ASP A 76 -4.53 17.75 4.15
N LEU A 77 -3.93 18.24 3.07
CA LEU A 77 -3.62 19.67 2.88
C LEU A 77 -4.73 20.50 2.22
N ASN A 78 -5.86 19.90 1.83
CA ASN A 78 -6.93 20.55 1.05
C ASN A 78 -6.45 21.14 -0.29
N ILE A 79 -5.61 20.41 -1.02
CA ILE A 79 -5.11 20.81 -2.33
C ILE A 79 -5.59 19.86 -3.44
N ASP A 80 -5.59 20.36 -4.67
CA ASP A 80 -5.95 19.56 -5.84
C ASP A 80 -4.85 18.52 -6.13
N PRO A 81 -5.14 17.20 -6.10
CA PRO A 81 -4.15 16.17 -6.40
C PRO A 81 -3.55 16.30 -7.81
N ALA A 82 -4.24 16.90 -8.78
CA ALA A 82 -3.72 17.12 -10.12
C ALA A 82 -2.56 18.12 -10.17
N THR A 83 -2.35 18.90 -9.10
CA THR A 83 -1.23 19.85 -8.98
C THR A 83 0.03 19.21 -8.40
N LEU A 84 -0.05 17.95 -7.96
CA LEU A 84 1.08 17.26 -7.35
C LEU A 84 2.10 16.78 -8.38
N ARG A 85 3.38 16.91 -7.99
CA ARG A 85 4.51 16.25 -8.65
C ARG A 85 5.29 15.51 -7.58
N TYR A 86 5.62 14.25 -7.84
CA TYR A 86 6.37 13.45 -6.90
C TYR A 86 7.30 12.44 -7.58
N ARG A 87 8.36 12.10 -6.87
CA ARG A 87 9.26 10.99 -7.20
C ARG A 87 9.30 10.03 -6.03
N CYS A 88 9.00 8.76 -6.28
CA CYS A 88 9.01 7.71 -5.27
C CYS A 88 10.10 6.68 -5.55
N ALA A 89 10.64 6.09 -4.49
CA ALA A 89 11.55 4.94 -4.60
C ALA A 89 11.41 4.01 -3.39
N GLY A 90 11.64 2.71 -3.62
CA GLY A 90 11.62 1.67 -2.59
C GLY A 90 11.10 0.36 -3.14
N ILE A 91 10.51 -0.46 -2.28
CA ILE A 91 9.90 -1.74 -2.65
C ILE A 91 8.38 -1.68 -2.50
N ASN A 92 7.67 -2.69 -3.02
CA ASN A 92 6.23 -2.79 -2.82
C ASN A 92 5.85 -2.66 -1.32
N HIS A 93 4.86 -1.82 -1.03
CA HIS A 93 4.38 -1.46 0.31
C HIS A 93 5.41 -0.79 1.25
N MET A 94 6.60 -0.41 0.73
CA MET A 94 7.60 0.36 1.45
C MET A 94 8.40 1.23 0.46
N ALA A 95 7.70 2.08 -0.26
CA ALA A 95 8.30 3.15 -1.05
C ALA A 95 8.12 4.49 -0.34
N PHE A 96 9.06 5.40 -0.55
CA PHE A 96 9.06 6.73 0.05
C PHE A 96 9.02 7.80 -1.04
N TYR A 97 8.31 8.89 -0.77
CA TYR A 97 8.31 10.08 -1.62
C TYR A 97 9.64 10.81 -1.45
N LEU A 98 10.59 10.65 -2.36
CA LEU A 98 11.85 11.41 -2.33
C LEU A 98 11.64 12.89 -2.65
N GLU A 99 10.65 13.17 -3.49
CA GLU A 99 10.14 14.51 -3.79
C GLU A 99 8.62 14.45 -3.69
N LEU A 100 8.03 15.47 -3.03
CA LEU A 100 6.59 15.67 -2.96
C LEU A 100 6.32 17.16 -3.01
N GLU A 101 5.82 17.62 -4.14
CA GLU A 101 5.72 19.03 -4.46
C GLU A 101 4.34 19.37 -5.05
N ARG A 102 3.94 20.62 -4.89
CA ARG A 102 2.74 21.19 -5.52
C ARG A 102 3.14 22.28 -6.50
N LYS A 103 2.50 22.29 -7.66
CA LYS A 103 2.61 23.38 -8.63
C LYS A 103 1.88 24.63 -8.11
N THR A 104 2.55 25.78 -8.12
CA THR A 104 2.00 27.08 -7.73
C THR A 104 1.41 27.82 -8.93
N ALA A 105 0.69 28.92 -8.66
CA ALA A 105 0.04 29.72 -9.70
C ALA A 105 1.02 30.34 -10.72
N ASP A 106 2.25 30.63 -10.31
CA ASP A 106 3.34 31.12 -11.17
C ASP A 106 4.04 30.00 -11.96
N GLY A 107 3.62 28.74 -11.79
CA GLY A 107 4.18 27.58 -12.47
C GLY A 107 5.42 26.96 -11.81
N SER A 108 5.91 27.53 -10.70
CA SER A 108 6.96 26.91 -9.90
C SER A 108 6.43 25.73 -9.06
N TYR A 109 7.33 25.06 -8.34
CA TYR A 109 7.00 23.90 -7.51
C TYR A 109 7.52 24.15 -6.09
N VAL A 110 6.67 23.83 -5.09
CA VAL A 110 7.00 23.99 -3.67
C VAL A 110 6.92 22.64 -2.96
N ASN A 111 7.92 22.36 -2.11
CA ASN A 111 7.97 21.14 -1.29
C ASN A 111 6.86 21.15 -0.24
N LEU A 112 6.08 20.07 -0.18
CA LEU A 112 4.93 19.94 0.73
C LEU A 112 5.29 19.42 2.11
N TYR A 113 6.51 18.92 2.34
CA TYR A 113 6.87 18.32 3.62
C TYR A 113 6.72 19.25 4.84
N PRO A 114 7.14 20.53 4.79
CA PRO A 114 6.90 21.45 5.91
C PRO A 114 5.41 21.66 6.21
N GLU A 115 4.57 21.79 5.18
CA GLU A 115 3.12 21.93 5.33
C GLU A 115 2.50 20.66 5.94
N LEU A 116 2.89 19.47 5.47
CA LEU A 116 2.44 18.19 6.01
C LEU A 116 2.80 18.01 7.48
N LEU A 117 4.03 18.36 7.86
CA LEU A 117 4.47 18.23 9.24
C LEU A 117 3.69 19.20 10.14
N ALA A 118 3.51 20.45 9.71
CA ALA A 118 2.72 21.43 10.44
C ALA A 118 1.25 21.00 10.61
N ALA A 119 0.63 20.45 9.55
CA ALA A 119 -0.72 19.92 9.61
C ALA A 119 -0.85 18.75 10.60
N TYR A 120 0.14 17.86 10.62
CA TYR A 120 0.17 16.75 11.58
C TYR A 120 0.34 17.23 13.02
N GLU A 121 1.26 18.18 13.27
CA GLU A 121 1.52 18.72 14.61
C GLU A 121 0.34 19.56 15.14
N ALA A 122 -0.42 20.18 14.25
CA ALA A 122 -1.66 20.88 14.58
C ALA A 122 -2.89 19.96 14.72
N GLY A 123 -2.74 18.64 14.50
CA GLY A 123 -3.84 17.67 14.56
C GLY A 123 -4.86 17.79 13.43
N GLN A 124 -4.47 18.39 12.30
CA GLN A 124 -5.33 18.59 11.12
C GLN A 124 -5.21 17.43 10.10
N ALA A 125 -4.12 16.68 10.17
CA ALA A 125 -3.83 15.49 9.37
C ALA A 125 -3.41 14.35 10.31
N PRO A 126 -3.57 13.08 9.92
CA PRO A 126 -4.33 12.61 8.74
C PRO A 126 -5.84 12.82 8.89
N LYS A 127 -6.52 13.11 7.78
CA LYS A 127 -8.00 13.12 7.72
C LYS A 127 -8.54 11.69 7.64
N PRO A 128 -9.83 11.45 7.94
CA PRO A 128 -10.41 10.10 7.93
C PRO A 128 -10.19 9.37 6.59
N ASN A 129 -9.82 8.09 6.62
CA ASN A 129 -9.50 7.31 5.42
C ASN A 129 -10.66 7.30 4.40
N ILE A 130 -10.33 7.39 3.10
CA ILE A 130 -11.29 7.42 1.99
C ILE A 130 -11.29 6.16 1.12
N HIS A 131 -10.33 5.24 1.31
CA HIS A 131 -10.16 4.03 0.51
C HIS A 131 -10.79 2.80 1.16
N GLY A 132 -11.89 3.00 1.91
CA GLY A 132 -12.74 1.91 2.40
C GLY A 132 -12.31 1.26 3.71
N ASN A 133 -11.14 1.58 4.28
CA ASN A 133 -10.81 1.15 5.64
C ASN A 133 -10.86 2.29 6.66
N THR A 134 -12.04 2.50 7.24
CA THR A 134 -12.24 3.47 8.33
C THR A 134 -11.53 3.10 9.64
N ARG A 135 -11.05 1.85 9.79
CA ARG A 135 -10.35 1.36 10.98
C ARG A 135 -8.87 1.77 11.01
N CYS A 136 -8.29 2.13 9.87
CA CYS A 136 -6.90 2.59 9.77
C CYS A 136 -6.84 4.11 9.61
N GLN A 137 -6.40 4.82 10.64
CA GLN A 137 -6.33 6.29 10.63
C GLN A 137 -5.02 6.85 10.07
N ASN A 138 -4.15 6.05 9.46
CA ASN A 138 -2.90 6.49 8.84
C ASN A 138 -1.86 7.19 9.78
N ILE A 139 -2.00 7.07 11.11
CA ILE A 139 -1.14 7.75 12.10
C ILE A 139 0.32 7.27 12.04
N VAL A 140 0.56 5.96 11.89
CA VAL A 140 1.92 5.38 11.89
C VAL A 140 2.81 6.01 10.80
N ARG A 141 2.23 6.31 9.65
CA ARG A 141 2.97 6.89 8.51
C ARG A 141 3.43 8.31 8.81
N TYR A 142 2.60 9.10 9.46
CA TYR A 142 2.94 10.45 9.91
C TYR A 142 3.99 10.44 11.03
N GLU A 143 3.87 9.54 12.01
CA GLU A 143 4.89 9.34 13.05
C GLU A 143 6.26 9.01 12.44
N MET A 144 6.26 8.10 11.46
CA MET A 144 7.50 7.70 10.80
C MET A 144 8.02 8.78 9.86
N PHE A 145 7.16 9.52 9.17
CA PHE A 145 7.54 10.70 8.40
C PHE A 145 8.26 11.72 9.29
N LYS A 146 7.73 12.04 10.46
CA LYS A 146 8.37 12.94 11.44
C LYS A 146 9.76 12.46 11.88
N LYS A 147 10.02 11.15 11.87
CA LYS A 147 11.31 10.57 12.27
C LYS A 147 12.30 10.40 11.12
N LEU A 148 11.82 10.02 9.95
CA LEU A 148 12.65 9.67 8.79
C LEU A 148 12.86 10.84 7.82
N GLY A 149 11.99 11.85 7.86
CA GLY A 149 12.01 13.00 6.96
C GLY A 149 11.34 12.76 5.60
N TYR A 150 10.90 11.53 5.32
CA TYR A 150 10.19 11.16 4.09
C TYR A 150 8.92 10.39 4.40
N PHE A 151 7.85 10.66 3.65
CA PHE A 151 6.57 9.97 3.81
C PHE A 151 6.56 8.66 3.02
N VAL A 152 5.91 7.63 3.57
CA VAL A 152 5.83 6.28 2.97
C VAL A 152 4.51 6.10 2.23
N THR A 153 4.51 5.34 1.13
CA THR A 153 3.39 5.23 0.19
C THR A 153 2.27 4.29 0.62
N GLU A 154 2.45 3.41 1.59
CA GLU A 154 1.41 2.43 1.96
C GLU A 154 0.83 2.70 3.34
N SER A 155 -0.45 2.36 3.49
CA SER A 155 -1.28 2.50 4.69
C SER A 155 -0.61 2.02 5.97
N SER A 156 -1.00 2.62 7.10
CA SER A 156 -0.36 2.36 8.41
C SER A 156 -0.42 0.91 8.84
N GLU A 157 -1.48 0.19 8.48
CA GLU A 157 -1.64 -1.24 8.79
C GLU A 157 -0.65 -2.15 8.06
N HIS A 158 -0.15 -1.74 6.88
CA HIS A 158 0.90 -2.46 6.17
C HIS A 158 2.27 -1.99 6.66
N PHE A 159 2.49 -0.68 6.75
CA PHE A 159 3.80 -0.15 7.11
C PHE A 159 4.22 -0.47 8.55
N ALA A 160 3.24 -0.62 9.47
CA ALA A 160 3.50 -1.09 10.82
C ALA A 160 4.10 -2.51 10.86
N GLU A 161 3.94 -3.33 9.81
CA GLU A 161 4.56 -4.66 9.74
C GLU A 161 6.06 -4.58 9.46
N TYR A 162 6.51 -3.53 8.77
CA TYR A 162 7.93 -3.31 8.44
C TYR A 162 8.74 -2.74 9.61
N THR A 163 8.07 -2.29 10.67
CA THR A 163 8.71 -1.52 11.74
C THR A 163 8.40 -2.11 13.11
N PRO A 164 9.41 -2.29 13.98
CA PRO A 164 9.21 -3.02 15.23
C PRO A 164 8.57 -2.17 16.34
N TRP A 165 8.14 -0.93 16.06
CA TRP A 165 7.80 0.04 17.11
C TRP A 165 6.32 0.06 17.50
N PHE A 166 5.42 -0.29 16.59
CA PHE A 166 3.97 -0.06 16.74
C PHE A 166 3.17 -1.31 17.10
N ILE A 167 3.58 -2.49 16.62
CA ILE A 167 2.93 -3.77 16.93
C ILE A 167 3.85 -4.58 17.84
N LYS A 168 3.49 -4.71 19.12
CA LYS A 168 4.29 -5.43 20.14
C LYS A 168 3.41 -6.28 21.05
N PRO A 169 3.83 -7.49 21.42
CA PRO A 169 3.16 -8.29 22.44
C PRO A 169 3.03 -7.54 23.77
N GLY A 170 1.85 -7.58 24.39
CA GLY A 170 1.57 -6.94 25.68
C GLY A 170 1.63 -5.40 25.67
N ARG A 171 1.42 -4.78 24.51
CA ARG A 171 1.42 -3.32 24.31
C ARG A 171 0.17 -2.86 23.55
N GLU A 172 -0.98 -3.23 24.09
CA GLU A 172 -2.29 -2.84 23.57
C GLU A 172 -2.45 -1.31 23.55
N ASP A 173 -1.77 -0.61 24.46
CA ASP A 173 -1.70 0.86 24.50
C ASP A 173 -1.12 1.47 23.21
N LEU A 174 -0.16 0.80 22.56
CA LEU A 174 0.40 1.27 21.28
C LEU A 174 -0.62 1.12 20.15
N ILE A 175 -1.37 0.02 20.15
CA ILE A 175 -2.42 -0.24 19.17
C ILE A 175 -3.54 0.80 19.30
N GLU A 176 -3.96 1.09 20.53
CA GLU A 176 -4.97 2.12 20.79
C GLU A 176 -4.47 3.52 20.43
N ARG A 177 -3.23 3.85 20.76
CA ARG A 177 -2.63 5.17 20.47
C ARG A 177 -2.49 5.41 18.98
N TYR A 178 -1.98 4.44 18.23
CA TYR A 178 -1.64 4.61 16.82
C TYR A 178 -2.72 4.10 15.86
N LYS A 179 -3.83 3.58 16.39
CA LYS A 179 -5.01 3.13 15.62
C LYS A 179 -4.62 2.16 14.50
N VAL A 180 -3.78 1.18 14.84
CA VAL A 180 -3.32 0.15 13.90
C VAL A 180 -4.26 -1.05 13.98
N PRO A 181 -5.07 -1.34 12.94
CA PRO A 181 -5.99 -2.47 13.01
C PRO A 181 -5.22 -3.81 12.93
N LEU A 182 -5.46 -4.67 13.91
CA LEU A 182 -4.99 -6.05 13.91
C LEU A 182 -6.03 -6.99 13.29
N ASP A 183 -5.56 -8.07 12.68
CA ASP A 183 -6.37 -9.10 11.99
C ASP A 183 -7.28 -8.54 10.90
N GLU A 184 -6.86 -7.42 10.32
CA GLU A 184 -7.66 -6.68 9.35
C GLU A 184 -7.94 -7.51 8.09
N TYR A 185 -6.97 -8.29 7.62
CA TYR A 185 -7.14 -9.09 6.40
C TYR A 185 -8.19 -10.21 6.56
N PRO A 186 -8.12 -11.09 7.60
CA PRO A 186 -9.20 -12.04 7.88
C PRO A 186 -10.58 -11.39 8.04
N LYS A 187 -10.67 -10.26 8.76
CA LYS A 187 -11.93 -9.53 8.94
C LYS A 187 -12.51 -9.08 7.60
N ARG A 188 -11.69 -8.48 6.74
CA ARG A 188 -12.11 -8.08 5.38
C ARG A 188 -12.58 -9.26 4.55
N CYS A 189 -11.94 -10.43 4.65
CA CYS A 189 -12.40 -11.61 3.93
C CYS A 189 -13.81 -12.04 4.36
N VAL A 190 -14.12 -12.00 5.66
CA VAL A 190 -15.46 -12.31 6.17
C VAL A 190 -16.48 -11.29 5.67
N GLU A 191 -16.15 -9.99 5.74
CA GLU A 191 -16.99 -8.89 5.26
C GLU A 191 -17.25 -9.00 3.74
N GLN A 192 -16.21 -9.29 2.95
CA GLN A 192 -16.31 -9.44 1.49
C GLN A 192 -17.16 -10.64 1.09
N LEU A 193 -16.98 -11.79 1.75
CA LEU A 193 -17.81 -12.97 1.48
C LEU A 193 -19.30 -12.68 1.77
N ALA A 194 -19.59 -12.01 2.88
CA ALA A 194 -20.95 -11.60 3.21
C ALA A 194 -21.53 -10.64 2.16
N ASN A 195 -20.75 -9.67 1.70
CA ASN A 195 -21.16 -8.73 0.65
C ASN A 195 -21.44 -9.45 -0.68
N TRP A 196 -20.55 -10.35 -1.14
CA TRP A 196 -20.78 -11.11 -2.36
C TRP A 196 -22.02 -12.00 -2.29
N HIS A 197 -22.28 -12.60 -1.13
CA HIS A 197 -23.52 -13.36 -0.93
C HIS A 197 -24.76 -12.45 -1.03
N LYS A 198 -24.71 -11.25 -0.45
CA LYS A 198 -25.80 -10.27 -0.55
C LYS A 198 -26.01 -9.81 -1.99
N GLU A 199 -24.95 -9.44 -2.69
CA GLU A 199 -24.98 -9.04 -4.10
C GLU A 199 -25.57 -10.15 -4.97
N LEU A 200 -25.16 -11.41 -4.76
CA LEU A 200 -25.70 -12.55 -5.48
C LEU A 200 -27.21 -12.69 -5.27
N GLU A 201 -27.71 -12.54 -4.04
CA GLU A 201 -29.14 -12.61 -3.77
C GLU A 201 -29.89 -11.41 -4.36
N GLU A 202 -29.31 -10.21 -4.37
CA GLU A 202 -29.87 -9.04 -5.07
C GLU A 202 -29.96 -9.27 -6.59
N TYR A 203 -28.96 -9.89 -7.22
CA TYR A 203 -28.97 -10.22 -8.65
C TYR A 203 -29.94 -11.33 -9.06
N LYS A 204 -30.37 -12.18 -8.12
CA LYS A 204 -31.34 -13.25 -8.38
C LYS A 204 -32.79 -12.77 -8.35
N ASN A 205 -33.06 -11.64 -7.68
CA ASN A 205 -34.39 -11.05 -7.55
C ASN A 205 -34.66 -10.01 -8.65
#